data_AF-A0A935TPD8-F1
#
_entry.id   AF-A0A935TPD8-F1
#
_cell.length_a   1.000
_cell.length_b   1.000
_cell.length_c   1.000
_cell.angle_alpha   90.00
_cell.angle_beta   90.00
_cell.angle_gamma   90.00
#
_symmetry.space_group_name_H-M   'P 1'
#
loop_
_entity.id
_entity.type
_entity.pdbx_description
1 polymer ?
#
loop_
_entity_poly.entity_id
_entity_poly.type
_entity_poly.pdbx_seq_one_letter_code
_entity_poly.pdbx_strand_id
1 'polypeptide(L)'
;MFKDTTGYLWIYSELGIARFDGYNSKLFRHNSNDANSILDNPVEEAFLLPDGNIYLETLEEARLYDPQKLAFNKSFACKLGTGYISYSYRLKKDNNAFFFFTEEKLVRVSNAECDYFQLPEDWHFRNTTAASDSLSNIMLNVSGRVYVFKSNVKRFAQINLYDRFGKLDTSVFSVAYSSVAHNFIAISKKHLYRYDKNTDEFLPGLDLHQAGTVQQRYEDDILLHQNNYFAFTRDGKLYKLNIKTGVEKIVQLNKKIPEIEIDGLKMGLIDKNGILWIYSSYMGFFRYDILSDQFEQFVHEPGQEGSIPTNNIITIVPDDEGMAWIGCGVKGLVKMEPVMKVMEHLSPGENKKKIVYNNDVINVRSFLETESGYLVGAIQGFFRYDVAKKEFFLETTPYSHYKSSVSAMTRDKSANFWCGTWQGLIGVVNSKSKKEIKFKIQIGATEVRTLFCDSKNTMWIGTGAGKIYTVKVNEIDFQNPASLRACLNFIF
;
A
#
# COMPACT_ATOMS: atom_id res chain seq x y z
N MET A 1 2.24 -13.84 16.38
CA MET A 1 3.54 -14.53 16.23
C MET A 1 4.56 -13.54 15.72
N PHE A 2 5.80 -13.55 16.23
CA PHE A 2 6.89 -12.67 15.78
C PHE A 2 8.26 -13.34 15.96
N LYS A 3 9.31 -12.80 15.36
CA LYS A 3 10.70 -13.24 15.53
C LYS A 3 11.49 -12.20 16.32
N ASP A 4 12.24 -12.63 17.34
CA ASP A 4 13.06 -11.72 18.14
C ASP A 4 14.43 -11.41 17.51
N THR A 5 15.19 -10.50 18.14
CA THR A 5 16.53 -10.08 17.66
C THR A 5 17.58 -11.19 17.74
N THR A 6 17.34 -12.23 18.54
CA THR A 6 18.24 -13.39 18.69
C THR A 6 17.87 -14.54 17.75
N GLY A 7 16.72 -14.45 17.09
CA GLY A 7 16.27 -15.38 16.07
C GLY A 7 15.20 -16.39 16.50
N TYR A 8 14.74 -16.36 17.76
CA TYR A 8 13.64 -17.23 18.21
C TYR A 8 12.31 -16.76 17.63
N LEU A 9 11.43 -17.72 17.35
CA LEU A 9 10.03 -17.47 17.00
C LEU A 9 9.18 -17.49 18.26
N TRP A 10 8.30 -16.53 18.39
CA TRP A 10 7.36 -16.38 19.50
C TRP A 10 5.94 -16.53 18.99
N ILE A 11 5.22 -17.50 19.52
CA ILE A 11 3.85 -17.85 19.12
C ILE A 11 2.98 -17.77 20.36
N TYR A 12 1.96 -16.93 20.35
CA TYR A 12 1.03 -16.76 21.45
C TYR A 12 -0.40 -17.10 21.03
N SER A 13 -1.22 -17.50 21.99
CA SER A 13 -2.63 -17.84 21.82
C SER A 13 -3.38 -17.66 23.13
N GLU A 14 -4.66 -18.03 23.14
CA GLU A 14 -5.50 -18.12 24.35
C GLU A 14 -4.94 -19.08 25.43
N LEU A 15 -3.96 -19.93 25.08
CA LEU A 15 -3.37 -20.94 25.96
C LEU A 15 -1.97 -20.59 26.50
N GLY A 16 -1.49 -19.38 26.22
CA GLY A 16 -0.19 -18.86 26.65
C GLY A 16 0.71 -18.48 25.49
N ILE A 17 2.01 -18.39 25.75
CA ILE A 17 3.03 -18.08 24.74
C ILE A 17 4.11 -19.16 24.69
N ALA A 18 4.64 -19.42 23.49
CA ALA A 18 5.70 -20.35 23.21
C ALA A 18 6.87 -19.63 22.54
N ARG A 19 8.09 -19.91 23.00
CA ARG A 19 9.33 -19.54 22.31
C ARG A 19 9.90 -20.77 21.63
N PHE A 20 10.15 -20.70 20.33
CA PHE A 20 10.60 -21.78 19.48
C PHE A 20 11.96 -21.45 18.84
N ASP A 21 12.89 -22.38 18.93
CA ASP A 21 14.28 -22.22 18.48
C ASP A 21 14.60 -22.86 17.12
N GLY A 22 13.59 -23.48 16.49
CA GLY A 22 13.76 -24.29 15.27
C GLY A 22 13.69 -25.79 15.52
N TYR A 23 13.91 -26.25 16.76
CA TYR A 23 13.93 -27.66 17.15
C TYR A 23 13.04 -27.92 18.38
N ASN A 24 13.10 -27.07 19.39
CA ASN A 24 12.41 -27.20 20.66
C ASN A 24 11.55 -25.97 20.96
N SER A 25 10.49 -26.18 21.73
CA SER A 25 9.64 -25.10 22.24
C SER A 25 9.72 -25.01 23.76
N LYS A 26 9.80 -23.78 24.27
CA LYS A 26 9.58 -23.47 25.68
C LYS A 26 8.22 -22.79 25.81
N LEU A 27 7.33 -23.41 26.57
CA LEU A 27 6.00 -22.88 26.88
C LEU A 27 6.06 -22.01 28.13
N PHE A 28 5.38 -20.88 28.09
CA PHE A 28 5.11 -20.02 29.23
C PHE A 28 3.60 -20.00 29.42
N ARG A 29 3.16 -20.45 30.59
CA ARG A 29 1.75 -20.55 30.98
C ARG A 29 1.57 -19.98 32.36
N HIS A 30 0.36 -19.50 32.65
CA HIS A 30 0.02 -19.02 33.97
C HIS A 30 0.10 -20.16 34.98
N ASN A 31 0.76 -19.89 36.10
CA ASN A 31 0.80 -20.76 37.26
C ASN A 31 0.66 -19.89 38.51
N SER A 32 -0.45 -20.06 39.22
CA SER A 32 -0.78 -19.28 40.42
C SER A 32 0.26 -19.42 41.55
N ASN A 33 1.07 -20.47 41.53
CA ASN A 33 2.12 -20.72 42.53
C ASN A 33 3.51 -20.22 42.09
N ASP A 34 3.65 -19.71 40.87
CA ASP A 34 4.91 -19.18 40.33
C ASP A 34 4.74 -17.71 39.93
N ALA A 35 5.30 -16.81 40.75
CA ALA A 35 5.24 -15.37 40.51
C ALA A 35 5.96 -14.93 39.22
N ASN A 36 6.83 -15.78 38.64
CA ASN A 36 7.57 -15.52 37.40
C ASN A 36 6.85 -16.07 36.14
N SER A 37 5.74 -16.80 36.34
CA SER A 37 4.87 -17.22 35.24
C SER A 37 4.07 -16.04 34.67
N ILE A 38 3.49 -16.18 33.48
CA ILE A 38 2.64 -15.14 32.87
C ILE A 38 1.38 -14.90 33.73
N LEU A 39 0.79 -13.70 33.65
CA LEU A 39 -0.37 -13.31 34.48
C LEU A 39 -1.60 -14.17 34.22
N ASP A 40 -1.85 -14.47 32.96
CA ASP A 40 -2.94 -15.31 32.51
C ASP A 40 -2.53 -16.04 31.22
N ASN A 41 -3.23 -17.11 30.87
CA ASN A 41 -2.97 -17.86 29.64
C ASN A 41 -3.45 -17.11 28.39
N PRO A 42 -4.60 -16.43 28.36
CA PRO A 42 -4.96 -15.61 27.23
C PRO A 42 -3.98 -14.47 27.04
N VAL A 43 -3.18 -14.58 25.97
CA VAL A 43 -2.27 -13.53 25.52
C VAL A 43 -2.97 -12.81 24.38
N GLU A 44 -3.36 -11.57 24.65
CA GLU A 44 -4.02 -10.71 23.66
C GLU A 44 -3.00 -10.25 22.62
N GLU A 45 -1.83 -9.82 23.08
CA GLU A 45 -0.77 -9.35 22.21
C GLU A 45 0.61 -9.62 22.79
N ALA A 46 1.60 -9.83 21.92
CA ALA A 46 3.00 -9.83 22.31
C ALA A 46 3.84 -9.21 21.19
N PHE A 47 4.73 -8.29 21.57
CA PHE A 47 5.48 -7.48 20.63
C PHE A 47 6.94 -7.30 21.06
N LEU A 48 7.81 -7.25 20.05
CA LEU A 48 9.23 -6.95 20.20
C LEU A 48 9.43 -5.44 20.02
N LEU A 49 9.99 -4.78 21.02
CA LEU A 49 10.37 -3.38 20.91
C LEU A 49 11.76 -3.20 20.26
N PRO A 50 12.05 -1.99 19.75
CA PRO A 50 13.31 -1.65 19.10
C PRO A 50 14.59 -1.88 19.91
N ASP A 51 14.47 -1.83 21.24
CA ASP A 51 15.53 -2.09 22.21
C ASP A 51 15.86 -3.59 22.32
N GLY A 52 15.10 -4.45 21.64
CA GLY A 52 15.23 -5.90 21.68
C GLY A 52 14.43 -6.56 22.80
N ASN A 53 13.71 -5.77 23.61
CA ASN A 53 12.89 -6.28 24.69
C ASN A 53 11.57 -6.82 24.15
N ILE A 54 11.10 -7.92 24.75
CA ILE A 54 9.86 -8.58 24.38
C ILE A 54 8.83 -8.30 25.46
N TYR A 55 7.67 -7.83 25.04
CA TYR A 55 6.57 -7.52 25.92
C TYR A 55 5.38 -8.41 25.58
N LEU A 56 4.65 -8.82 26.63
CA LEU A 56 3.51 -9.69 26.55
C LEU A 56 2.35 -9.06 27.30
N GLU A 57 1.25 -8.82 26.61
CA GLU A 57 -0.01 -8.37 27.20
C GLU A 57 -0.95 -9.54 27.43
N THR A 58 -1.42 -9.63 28.67
CA THR A 58 -2.58 -10.44 29.05
C THR A 58 -3.74 -9.50 29.38
N LEU A 59 -4.94 -10.05 29.63
CA LEU A 59 -6.17 -9.29 29.92
C LEU A 59 -6.05 -8.19 31.00
N GLU A 60 -5.05 -8.24 31.87
CA GLU A 60 -4.87 -7.30 32.97
C GLU A 60 -3.73 -6.30 32.71
N GLU A 61 -2.53 -6.77 32.38
CA GLU A 61 -1.33 -5.92 32.28
C GLU A 61 -0.29 -6.51 31.31
N ALA A 62 0.57 -5.65 30.76
CA ALA A 62 1.77 -6.09 30.04
C ALA A 62 2.87 -6.56 30.98
N ARG A 63 3.74 -7.47 30.51
CA ARG A 63 4.95 -7.92 31.20
C ARG A 63 6.15 -7.95 30.29
N LEU A 64 7.31 -7.67 30.87
CA LEU A 64 8.60 -7.73 30.18
C LEU A 64 9.22 -9.13 30.29
N TYR A 65 9.64 -9.67 29.16
CA TYR A 65 10.42 -10.89 29.10
C TYR A 65 11.84 -10.67 29.61
N ASP A 66 12.25 -11.49 30.57
CA ASP A 66 13.61 -11.59 31.08
C ASP A 66 14.30 -12.81 30.43
N PRO A 67 15.24 -12.60 29.50
CA PRO A 67 15.91 -13.70 28.81
C PRO A 67 16.86 -14.49 29.72
N GLN A 68 17.35 -13.92 30.83
CA GLN A 68 18.22 -14.61 31.77
C GLN A 68 17.42 -15.57 32.65
N LYS A 69 16.26 -15.12 33.13
CA LYS A 69 15.35 -15.94 33.96
C LYS A 69 14.43 -16.83 33.14
N LEU A 70 14.31 -16.57 31.83
CA LEU A 70 13.33 -17.19 30.94
C LEU A 70 11.92 -17.08 31.57
N ALA A 71 11.53 -15.86 31.91
CA ALA A 71 10.30 -15.54 32.64
C ALA A 71 9.74 -14.18 32.21
N PHE A 72 8.49 -13.88 32.57
CA PHE A 72 7.88 -12.57 32.34
C PHE A 72 7.75 -11.83 33.67
N ASN A 73 8.62 -10.85 33.89
CA ASN A 73 8.71 -10.11 35.14
C ASN A 73 7.61 -9.04 35.23
N LYS A 74 7.14 -8.77 36.45
CA LYS A 74 6.13 -7.74 36.77
C LYS A 74 6.62 -6.29 36.60
N SER A 75 7.89 -6.09 36.23
CA SER A 75 8.56 -4.79 36.26
C SER A 75 8.15 -3.81 35.15
N PHE A 76 7.13 -4.14 34.34
CA PHE A 76 6.63 -3.30 33.27
C PHE A 76 5.12 -3.09 33.41
N ALA A 77 4.70 -2.16 34.25
CA ALA A 77 3.28 -1.85 34.47
C ALA A 77 2.73 -0.95 33.35
N CYS A 78 2.65 -1.49 32.13
CA CYS A 78 1.97 -0.83 31.03
C CYS A 78 0.59 -1.46 30.83
N LYS A 79 -0.46 -0.70 31.13
CA LYS A 79 -1.84 -1.02 30.78
C LYS A 79 -2.10 -0.49 29.39
N LEU A 80 -2.24 -1.35 28.39
CA LEU A 80 -2.55 -0.91 27.02
C LEU A 80 -4.07 -0.76 26.85
N GLY A 81 -4.84 -1.35 27.76
CA GLY A 81 -6.30 -1.29 27.80
C GLY A 81 -6.91 -2.36 26.89
N THR A 82 -8.20 -2.64 27.05
CA THR A 82 -8.91 -3.55 26.15
C THR A 82 -9.17 -2.81 24.83
N GLY A 83 -8.49 -3.19 23.75
CA GLY A 83 -8.77 -2.56 22.44
C GLY A 83 -7.72 -2.79 21.38
N TYR A 84 -8.00 -2.26 20.18
CA TYR A 84 -7.14 -2.36 19.00
C TYR A 84 -6.01 -1.31 19.06
N ILE A 85 -4.75 -1.73 18.91
CA ILE A 85 -3.62 -0.81 18.69
C ILE A 85 -3.66 -0.30 17.25
N SER A 86 -3.72 1.02 17.10
CA SER A 86 -3.62 1.69 15.80
C SER A 86 -2.35 2.55 15.73
N TYR A 87 -1.79 2.70 14.52
CA TYR A 87 -0.67 3.58 14.17
C TYR A 87 0.52 3.57 15.14
N SER A 88 1.64 2.97 14.77
CA SER A 88 2.84 2.95 15.62
C SER A 88 4.04 3.67 15.01
N TYR A 89 4.78 4.38 15.86
CA TYR A 89 5.90 5.22 15.46
C TYR A 89 7.07 5.09 16.42
N ARG A 90 8.27 5.37 15.92
CA ARG A 90 9.48 5.49 16.73
C ARG A 90 10.02 6.90 16.62
N LEU A 91 10.19 7.60 17.74
CA LEU A 91 10.68 8.98 17.74
C LEU A 91 12.13 9.03 18.21
N LYS A 92 13.06 9.32 17.27
CA LYS A 92 14.51 9.34 17.55
C LYS A 92 14.91 10.34 18.64
N LYS A 93 14.31 11.54 18.66
CA LYS A 93 14.60 12.58 19.67
C LYS A 93 14.02 12.28 21.05
N ASP A 94 13.21 11.24 21.17
CA ASP A 94 12.71 10.75 22.45
C ASP A 94 13.41 9.45 22.84
N ASN A 95 14.74 9.40 22.68
CA ASN A 95 15.56 8.23 22.96
C ASN A 95 15.07 6.96 22.24
N ASN A 96 14.58 7.11 21.00
CA ASN A 96 13.95 6.03 20.22
C ASN A 96 12.73 5.39 20.90
N ALA A 97 12.02 6.12 21.77
CA ALA A 97 10.78 5.66 22.37
C ALA A 97 9.76 5.26 21.29
N PHE A 98 9.00 4.23 21.62
CA PHE A 98 7.95 3.68 20.79
C PHE A 98 6.61 4.30 21.19
N PHE A 99 5.83 4.71 20.20
CA PHE A 99 4.54 5.36 20.38
C PHE A 99 3.48 4.60 19.61
N PHE A 100 2.31 4.43 20.19
CA PHE A 100 1.16 3.86 19.50
C PHE A 100 -0.15 4.33 20.12
N PHE A 101 -1.22 4.27 19.34
CA PHE A 101 -2.55 4.72 19.76
C PHE A 101 -3.38 3.54 20.20
N THR A 102 -4.02 3.66 21.36
CA THR A 102 -5.11 2.81 21.79
C THR A 102 -6.45 3.50 21.46
N GLU A 103 -7.57 2.91 21.86
CA GLU A 103 -8.87 3.58 21.72
C GLU A 103 -8.95 4.87 22.55
N GLU A 104 -8.19 4.98 23.64
CA GLU A 104 -8.33 6.06 24.63
C GLU A 104 -7.09 6.96 24.75
N LYS A 105 -5.89 6.44 24.47
CA LYS A 105 -4.62 7.12 24.78
C LYS A 105 -3.60 6.97 23.66
N LEU A 106 -2.69 7.94 23.57
CA LEU A 106 -1.38 7.73 22.95
C LEU A 106 -0.46 7.18 24.04
N VAL A 107 0.06 5.99 23.83
CA VAL A 107 0.98 5.33 24.75
C VAL A 107 2.41 5.51 24.24
N ARG A 108 3.32 5.86 25.14
CA ARG A 108 4.76 5.90 24.90
C ARG A 108 5.44 4.87 25.76
N VAL A 109 6.34 4.10 25.15
CA VAL A 109 7.17 3.10 25.83
C VAL A 109 8.64 3.41 25.60
N SER A 110 9.40 3.51 26.69
CA SER A 110 10.85 3.75 26.66
C SER A 110 11.53 3.12 27.87
N ASN A 111 12.54 2.26 27.68
CA ASN A 111 13.32 1.65 28.77
C ASN A 111 12.46 1.04 29.90
N ALA A 112 11.41 0.29 29.55
CA ALA A 112 10.45 -0.28 30.49
C ALA A 112 9.62 0.75 31.31
N GLU A 113 9.58 2.01 30.89
CA GLU A 113 8.63 3.02 31.37
C GLU A 113 7.49 3.21 30.38
N CYS A 114 6.29 3.46 30.89
CA CYS A 114 5.10 3.78 30.11
C CYS A 114 4.51 5.13 30.51
N ASP A 115 4.34 6.00 29.52
CA ASP A 115 3.63 7.26 29.66
C ASP A 115 2.33 7.23 28.83
N TYR A 116 1.30 7.89 29.34
CA TYR A 116 -0.02 7.98 28.71
C TYR A 116 -0.36 9.42 28.40
N PHE A 117 -0.76 9.68 27.16
CA PHE A 117 -1.17 11.01 26.73
C PHE A 117 -2.63 11.00 26.29
N GLN A 118 -3.37 12.00 26.76
CA GLN A 118 -4.76 12.23 26.39
C GLN A 118 -4.84 12.46 24.88
N LEU A 119 -5.74 11.76 24.19
CA LEU A 119 -6.04 12.01 22.78
C LEU A 119 -6.98 13.22 22.63
N PRO A 120 -7.01 13.87 21.45
CA PRO A 120 -8.02 14.90 21.17
C PRO A 120 -9.44 14.37 21.32
N GLU A 121 -10.39 15.26 21.62
CA GLU A 121 -11.82 14.92 21.62
C GLU A 121 -12.25 14.34 20.27
N ASP A 122 -13.21 13.41 20.30
CA ASP A 122 -13.73 12.66 19.15
C ASP A 122 -12.72 11.76 18.42
N TRP A 123 -11.56 11.46 19.04
CA TRP A 123 -10.64 10.47 18.49
C TRP A 123 -11.34 9.13 18.26
N HIS A 124 -11.20 8.60 17.03
CA HIS A 124 -11.58 7.24 16.70
C HIS A 124 -10.78 6.75 15.50
N PHE A 125 -10.15 5.58 15.61
CA PHE A 125 -9.20 5.08 14.61
C PHE A 125 -9.80 4.89 13.20
N ARG A 126 -11.12 4.62 13.07
CA ARG A 126 -11.78 4.34 11.80
C ARG A 126 -11.88 5.53 10.85
N ASN A 127 -11.83 6.77 11.37
CA ASN A 127 -12.00 7.99 10.58
C ASN A 127 -10.84 8.98 10.79
N THR A 128 -9.73 8.49 11.34
CA THR A 128 -8.55 9.28 11.67
C THR A 128 -7.34 8.68 10.97
N THR A 129 -6.49 9.56 10.45
CA THR A 129 -5.16 9.26 9.95
C THR A 129 -4.12 9.86 10.90
N ALA A 130 -2.99 9.17 11.03
CA ALA A 130 -1.84 9.68 11.74
C ALA A 130 -0.58 9.51 10.89
N ALA A 131 0.39 10.39 11.08
CA ALA A 131 1.68 10.34 10.43
C ALA A 131 2.78 10.83 11.37
N SER A 132 4.00 10.33 11.19
CA SER A 132 5.15 10.79 11.96
C SER A 132 6.36 11.03 11.06
N ASP A 133 7.17 12.02 11.43
CA ASP A 133 8.48 12.25 10.85
C ASP A 133 9.56 11.26 11.34
N SER A 134 9.19 10.37 12.26
CA SER A 134 10.07 9.43 12.97
C SER A 134 11.24 10.10 13.71
N LEU A 135 11.18 11.42 13.88
CA LEU A 135 12.21 12.22 14.53
C LEU A 135 11.68 12.71 15.87
N SER A 136 10.60 13.48 15.88
CA SER A 136 10.03 14.06 17.11
C SER A 136 8.53 14.34 17.06
N ASN A 137 7.90 14.30 15.88
CA ASN A 137 6.55 14.79 15.72
C ASN A 137 5.62 13.66 15.24
N ILE A 138 4.42 13.65 15.79
CA ILE A 138 3.28 12.85 15.32
C ILE A 138 2.16 13.83 15.02
N MET A 139 1.58 13.76 13.83
CA MET A 139 0.40 14.51 13.44
C MET A 139 -0.77 13.58 13.25
N LEU A 140 -1.97 14.04 13.58
CA LEU A 140 -3.21 13.32 13.34
C LEU A 140 -4.31 14.25 12.85
N ASN A 141 -5.25 13.71 12.08
CA ASN A 141 -6.50 14.39 11.79
C ASN A 141 -7.64 13.79 12.64
N VAL A 142 -8.38 14.61 13.38
CA VAL A 142 -9.56 14.16 14.13
C VAL A 142 -10.74 15.03 13.75
N SER A 143 -11.80 14.41 13.23
CA SER A 143 -13.04 15.09 12.86
C SER A 143 -12.84 16.36 12.01
N GLY A 144 -11.89 16.32 11.06
CA GLY A 144 -11.62 17.45 10.17
C GLY A 144 -10.53 18.42 10.63
N ARG A 145 -10.01 18.28 11.85
CA ARG A 145 -9.00 19.16 12.46
C ARG A 145 -7.66 18.46 12.56
N VAL A 146 -6.55 19.21 12.58
CA VAL A 146 -5.20 18.66 12.70
C VAL A 146 -4.64 18.93 14.08
N TYR A 147 -4.01 17.93 14.66
CA TYR A 147 -3.30 18.02 15.93
C TYR A 147 -1.86 17.55 15.74
N VAL A 148 -0.95 18.17 16.49
CA VAL A 148 0.46 17.78 16.55
C VAL A 148 0.83 17.39 17.98
N PHE A 149 1.51 16.26 18.11
CA PHE A 149 2.24 15.87 19.31
C PHE A 149 3.72 16.00 19.03
N LYS A 150 4.41 16.78 19.87
CA LYS A 150 5.86 16.95 19.82
C LYS A 150 6.49 16.26 21.00
N SER A 151 7.51 15.44 20.77
CA SER A 151 8.13 14.62 21.83
C SER A 151 8.75 15.43 22.97
N ASN A 152 9.12 16.69 22.73
CA ASN A 152 9.63 17.60 23.75
C ASN A 152 8.52 18.31 24.55
N VAL A 153 7.28 18.38 24.04
CA VAL A 153 6.14 19.01 24.71
C VAL A 153 5.24 17.96 25.37
N LYS A 154 5.18 16.75 24.80
CA LYS A 154 4.43 15.59 25.31
C LYS A 154 2.93 15.83 25.51
N ARG A 155 2.30 16.60 24.62
CA ARG A 155 0.84 16.78 24.55
C ARG A 155 0.42 17.12 23.14
N PHE A 156 -0.84 16.87 22.81
CA PHE A 156 -1.42 17.35 21.56
C PHE A 156 -1.74 18.84 21.63
N ALA A 157 -1.41 19.55 20.56
CA ALA A 157 -1.86 20.90 20.29
C ALA A 157 -2.57 20.91 18.93
N GLN A 158 -3.70 21.61 18.85
CA GLN A 158 -4.39 21.80 17.57
C GLN A 158 -3.59 22.79 16.71
N ILE A 159 -3.41 22.47 15.43
CA ILE A 159 -2.94 23.41 14.42
C ILE A 159 -4.16 23.82 13.60
N ASN A 160 -4.45 25.12 13.53
CA ASN A 160 -5.51 25.63 12.66
C ASN A 160 -5.00 25.75 11.23
N LEU A 161 -5.79 25.25 10.29
CA LEU A 161 -5.52 25.37 8.87
C LEU A 161 -6.42 26.46 8.31
N TYR A 162 -5.83 27.42 7.59
CA TYR A 162 -6.55 28.51 6.96
C TYR A 162 -6.39 28.40 5.45
N ASP A 163 -7.50 28.47 4.73
CA ASP A 163 -7.46 28.54 3.27
C ASP A 163 -6.80 29.84 2.79
N ARG A 164 -6.59 29.98 1.47
CA ARG A 164 -5.94 31.15 0.87
C ARG A 164 -6.67 32.48 1.15
N PHE A 165 -7.93 32.43 1.58
CA PHE A 165 -8.73 33.59 1.93
C PHE A 165 -8.73 33.85 3.45
N GLY A 166 -7.90 33.13 4.21
CA GLY A 166 -7.80 33.25 5.66
C GLY A 166 -8.97 32.62 6.42
N LYS A 167 -9.82 31.82 5.75
CA LYS A 167 -10.95 31.16 6.41
C LYS A 167 -10.52 29.80 6.97
N LEU A 168 -10.90 29.53 8.21
CA LEU A 168 -10.62 28.26 8.87
C LEU A 168 -11.16 27.09 8.04
N ASP A 169 -10.32 26.08 7.87
CA ASP A 169 -10.64 24.83 7.20
C ASP A 169 -10.67 23.68 8.22
N THR A 170 -11.87 23.14 8.42
CA THR A 170 -12.14 22.01 9.31
C THR A 170 -12.54 20.77 8.53
N SER A 171 -12.10 20.65 7.28
CA SER A 171 -12.47 19.56 6.37
C SER A 171 -11.30 18.61 6.05
N VAL A 172 -10.26 18.60 6.89
CA VAL A 172 -9.07 17.75 6.72
C VAL A 172 -9.43 16.29 6.97
N PHE A 173 -9.30 15.46 5.94
CA PHE A 173 -9.62 14.03 6.02
C PHE A 173 -8.36 13.14 6.07
N SER A 174 -7.19 13.67 5.74
CA SER A 174 -5.94 12.91 5.78
C SER A 174 -4.74 13.78 6.15
N VAL A 175 -3.82 13.24 6.95
CA VAL A 175 -2.47 13.76 7.18
C VAL A 175 -1.44 12.69 6.84
N ALA A 176 -0.36 13.09 6.17
CA ALA A 176 0.69 12.21 5.72
C ALA A 176 2.07 12.83 5.90
N TYR A 177 3.10 11.99 5.98
CA TYR A 177 4.50 12.42 5.96
C TYR A 177 5.20 11.88 4.72
N SER A 178 5.75 12.76 3.89
CA SER A 178 6.60 12.37 2.76
C SER A 178 8.03 12.19 3.24
N SER A 179 8.51 10.94 3.22
CA SER A 179 9.91 10.63 3.54
C SER A 179 10.89 11.17 2.50
N VAL A 180 10.46 11.39 1.26
CA VAL A 180 11.29 11.94 0.18
C VAL A 180 11.43 13.45 0.31
N ALA A 181 10.34 14.16 0.56
CA ALA A 181 10.38 15.62 0.76
C ALA A 181 10.76 16.01 2.20
N HIS A 182 10.82 15.03 3.11
CA HIS A 182 10.98 15.22 4.54
C HIS A 182 9.96 16.22 5.11
N ASN A 183 8.68 16.10 4.76
CA ASN A 183 7.69 17.07 5.21
C ASN A 183 6.28 16.49 5.43
N PHE A 184 5.51 17.15 6.29
CA PHE A 184 4.11 16.83 6.52
C PHE A 184 3.19 17.51 5.49
N ILE A 185 2.09 16.82 5.19
CA ILE A 185 1.05 17.25 4.27
C ILE A 185 -0.29 16.99 4.95
N ALA A 186 -1.24 17.91 4.78
CA ALA A 186 -2.63 17.70 5.16
C ALA A 186 -3.53 17.84 3.93
N ILE A 187 -4.50 16.95 3.79
CA ILE A 187 -5.42 16.90 2.66
C ILE A 187 -6.84 17.16 3.20
N SER A 188 -7.49 18.17 2.64
CA SER A 188 -8.84 18.57 3.00
C SER A 188 -9.75 18.58 1.78
N LYS A 189 -11.05 18.85 1.99
CA LYS A 189 -11.97 19.07 0.86
C LYS A 189 -11.68 20.34 0.08
N LYS A 190 -10.92 21.28 0.65
CA LYS A 190 -10.67 22.59 0.05
C LYS A 190 -9.28 22.72 -0.53
N HIS A 191 -8.27 22.23 0.18
CA HIS A 191 -6.88 22.43 -0.17
C HIS A 191 -6.01 21.23 0.18
N LEU A 192 -4.88 21.15 -0.53
CA LEU A 192 -3.70 20.45 -0.08
C LEU A 192 -2.79 21.41 0.68
N TYR A 193 -2.48 21.12 1.92
CA TYR A 193 -1.64 21.95 2.76
C TYR A 193 -0.25 21.35 2.93
N ARG A 194 0.75 22.23 2.94
CA ARG A 194 2.13 21.87 3.25
C ARG A 194 2.49 22.44 4.61
N TYR A 195 3.11 21.61 5.45
CA TYR A 195 3.62 22.08 6.74
C TYR A 195 4.90 22.91 6.57
N ASP A 196 4.93 24.10 7.16
CA ASP A 196 6.12 24.93 7.29
C ASP A 196 6.75 24.70 8.66
N LYS A 197 7.93 24.07 8.66
CA LYS A 197 8.67 23.75 9.87
C LYS A 197 9.22 24.98 10.59
N ASN A 198 9.36 26.11 9.90
CA ASN A 198 9.90 27.34 10.50
C ASN A 198 8.84 28.06 11.33
N THR A 199 7.60 28.10 10.83
CA THR A 199 6.48 28.78 11.48
C THR A 199 5.59 27.85 12.30
N ASP A 200 5.73 26.53 12.15
CA ASP A 200 4.86 25.52 12.77
C ASP A 200 3.41 25.56 12.27
N GLU A 201 3.21 26.03 11.04
CA GLU A 201 1.89 26.22 10.43
C GLU A 201 1.72 25.39 9.16
N PHE A 202 0.47 25.17 8.77
CA PHE A 202 0.14 24.60 7.47
C PHE A 202 -0.19 25.73 6.50
N LEU A 203 0.62 25.85 5.44
CA LEU A 203 0.40 26.80 4.37
C LEU A 203 -0.57 26.18 3.35
N PRO A 204 -1.64 26.90 2.96
CA PRO A 204 -2.53 26.44 1.90
C PRO A 204 -1.74 26.36 0.60
N GLY A 205 -1.56 25.14 0.11
CA GLY A 205 -1.11 24.87 -1.23
C GLY A 205 -2.32 24.80 -2.14
N LEU A 206 -2.36 23.78 -2.99
CA LEU A 206 -3.33 23.59 -4.07
C LEU A 206 -4.80 23.78 -3.65
N ASP A 207 -5.54 24.65 -4.33
CA ASP A 207 -6.99 24.84 -4.15
C ASP A 207 -7.78 23.78 -4.92
N LEU A 208 -8.44 22.89 -4.18
CA LEU A 208 -9.27 21.79 -4.66
C LEU A 208 -10.75 22.20 -4.86
N HIS A 209 -11.17 23.41 -4.47
CA HIS A 209 -12.52 23.91 -4.79
C HIS A 209 -12.67 24.32 -6.24
N GLN A 210 -11.61 24.87 -6.85
CA GLN A 210 -11.59 25.16 -8.30
C GLN A 210 -11.70 23.88 -9.16
N ALA A 211 -11.45 22.74 -8.54
CA ALA A 211 -11.37 21.42 -9.13
C ALA A 211 -12.72 20.67 -9.25
N GLY A 212 -13.84 21.29 -8.85
CA GLY A 212 -15.17 20.71 -9.00
C GLY A 212 -15.38 19.49 -8.10
N THR A 213 -15.94 19.72 -6.91
CA THR A 213 -16.53 18.68 -6.04
C THR A 213 -15.65 17.44 -5.75
N VAL A 214 -14.72 17.56 -4.80
CA VAL A 214 -14.27 16.42 -3.96
C VAL A 214 -15.41 16.04 -2.98
N GLN A 215 -16.63 15.84 -3.49
CA GLN A 215 -17.80 15.53 -2.66
C GLN A 215 -17.91 14.04 -2.30
N GLN A 216 -17.06 13.18 -2.84
CA GLN A 216 -16.99 11.78 -2.42
C GLN A 216 -15.55 11.33 -2.29
N ARG A 217 -15.27 10.59 -1.20
CA ARG A 217 -13.97 9.99 -0.86
C ARG A 217 -13.46 9.17 -2.05
N TYR A 218 -12.48 9.68 -2.79
CA TYR A 218 -11.64 8.83 -3.62
C TYR A 218 -10.19 9.31 -3.47
N GLU A 219 -9.42 8.58 -2.69
CA GLU A 219 -7.97 8.74 -2.55
C GLU A 219 -7.24 8.46 -3.88
N ASP A 220 -7.94 7.86 -4.86
CA ASP A 220 -7.44 7.42 -6.16
C ASP A 220 -7.05 8.58 -7.12
N ASP A 221 -7.52 9.81 -6.85
CA ASP A 221 -7.25 10.99 -7.69
C ASP A 221 -5.98 11.74 -7.30
N ILE A 222 -5.22 11.18 -6.35
CA ILE A 222 -4.05 11.79 -5.75
C ILE A 222 -2.84 10.86 -5.91
N LEU A 223 -1.74 11.39 -6.45
CA LEU A 223 -0.50 10.63 -6.61
C LEU A 223 0.70 11.42 -6.10
N LEU A 224 1.45 10.81 -5.18
CA LEU A 224 2.72 11.35 -4.69
C LEU A 224 3.89 10.70 -5.44
N HIS A 225 4.74 11.51 -6.06
CA HIS A 225 5.98 11.05 -6.67
C HIS A 225 7.11 12.04 -6.42
N GLN A 226 8.14 11.55 -5.72
CA GLN A 226 9.27 12.35 -5.26
C GLN A 226 8.80 13.58 -4.44
N ASN A 227 9.07 14.79 -4.95
CA ASN A 227 8.66 16.07 -4.38
C ASN A 227 7.38 16.63 -5.02
N ASN A 228 6.72 15.88 -5.89
CA ASN A 228 5.52 16.34 -6.58
C ASN A 228 4.31 15.57 -6.09
N TYR A 229 3.26 16.32 -5.82
CA TYR A 229 1.93 15.81 -5.62
C TYR A 229 1.10 16.15 -6.85
N PHE A 230 0.45 15.15 -7.41
CA PHE A 230 -0.44 15.26 -8.55
C PHE A 230 -1.86 15.04 -8.08
N ALA A 231 -2.76 15.96 -8.44
CA ALA A 231 -4.19 15.78 -8.28
C ALA A 231 -4.83 15.96 -9.65
N PHE A 232 -5.56 14.94 -10.11
CA PHE A 232 -6.36 15.07 -11.32
C PHE A 232 -7.82 15.23 -10.91
N THR A 233 -8.45 16.29 -11.36
CA THR A 233 -9.74 16.71 -10.79
C THR A 233 -10.83 16.79 -11.85
N ARG A 234 -12.08 16.83 -11.38
CA ARG A 234 -13.26 16.75 -12.26
C ARG A 234 -13.48 17.97 -13.14
N ASP A 235 -12.71 19.03 -12.96
CA ASP A 235 -12.62 20.15 -13.92
C ASP A 235 -11.71 19.84 -15.14
N GLY A 236 -11.13 18.64 -15.19
CA GLY A 236 -10.29 18.18 -16.28
C GLY A 236 -8.93 18.87 -16.28
N LYS A 237 -8.40 19.23 -15.11
CA LYS A 237 -7.06 19.78 -14.97
C LYS A 237 -6.18 18.85 -14.16
N LEU A 238 -4.91 18.77 -14.55
CA LEU A 238 -3.89 18.14 -13.74
C LEU A 238 -3.22 19.22 -12.89
N TYR A 239 -3.41 19.12 -11.60
CA TYR A 239 -2.78 19.99 -10.63
C TYR A 239 -1.50 19.35 -10.09
N LYS A 240 -0.43 20.13 -10.02
CA LYS A 240 0.89 19.72 -9.53
C LYS A 240 1.33 20.66 -8.41
N LEU A 241 1.61 20.12 -7.23
CA LEU A 241 2.23 20.85 -6.13
C LEU A 241 3.62 20.28 -5.87
N ASN A 242 4.65 21.13 -5.91
CA ASN A 242 5.94 20.78 -5.37
C ASN A 242 5.91 20.93 -3.85
N ILE A 243 5.92 19.83 -3.12
CA ILE A 243 5.78 19.83 -1.65
C ILE A 243 7.03 20.32 -0.91
N LYS A 244 8.15 20.55 -1.61
CA LYS A 244 9.35 21.13 -1.01
C LYS A 244 9.37 22.65 -1.15
N THR A 245 9.02 23.16 -2.33
CA THR A 245 9.07 24.59 -2.63
C THR A 245 7.74 25.31 -2.44
N GLY A 246 6.62 24.58 -2.43
CA GLY A 246 5.28 25.15 -2.48
C GLY A 246 4.85 25.64 -3.88
N VAL A 247 5.69 25.44 -4.90
CA VAL A 247 5.36 25.87 -6.27
C VAL A 247 4.22 25.03 -6.80
N GLU A 248 3.15 25.71 -7.21
CA GLU A 248 1.98 25.12 -7.82
C GLU A 248 2.01 25.30 -9.33
N LYS A 249 1.48 24.30 -10.03
CA LYS A 249 1.24 24.37 -11.45
C LYS A 249 -0.09 23.71 -11.78
N ILE A 250 -0.90 24.41 -12.56
CA ILE A 250 -2.08 23.85 -13.21
C ILE A 250 -1.65 23.50 -14.63
N VAL A 251 -1.68 22.22 -14.95
CA VAL A 251 -1.45 21.71 -16.30
C VAL A 251 -2.82 21.60 -16.97
N GLN A 252 -3.09 22.55 -17.86
CA GLN A 252 -4.33 22.58 -18.62
C GLN A 252 -4.25 21.57 -19.76
N LEU A 253 -5.31 20.77 -19.91
CA LEU A 253 -5.47 19.90 -21.07
C LEU A 253 -5.67 20.78 -22.31
N ASN A 254 -4.90 20.52 -23.37
CA ASN A 254 -4.95 21.29 -24.63
C ASN A 254 -6.32 21.26 -25.33
N LYS A 255 -7.28 20.45 -24.83
CA LYS A 255 -8.69 20.46 -25.20
C LYS A 255 -9.56 20.57 -23.96
N LYS A 256 -10.60 21.41 -24.03
CA LYS A 256 -11.66 21.44 -23.01
C LYS A 256 -12.38 20.09 -23.06
N ILE A 257 -12.26 19.31 -21.99
CA ILE A 257 -12.99 18.05 -21.85
C ILE A 257 -14.43 18.35 -21.44
N PRO A 258 -15.46 17.80 -22.11
CA PRO A 258 -16.84 17.90 -21.64
C PRO A 258 -16.98 17.30 -20.24
N GLU A 259 -17.71 17.97 -19.34
CA GLU A 259 -17.83 17.58 -17.93
C GLU A 259 -18.25 16.12 -17.73
N ILE A 260 -19.15 15.62 -18.59
CA ILE A 260 -19.62 14.23 -18.58
C ILE A 260 -18.54 13.18 -18.89
N GLU A 261 -17.48 13.56 -19.61
CA GLU A 261 -16.37 12.66 -19.96
C GLU A 261 -15.27 12.65 -18.88
N ILE A 262 -15.24 13.67 -18.01
CA ILE A 262 -14.23 13.80 -16.94
C ILE A 262 -14.47 12.75 -15.85
N ASP A 263 -15.73 12.43 -15.56
CA ASP A 263 -16.11 11.39 -14.59
C ASP A 263 -15.56 9.99 -14.95
N GLY A 264 -15.11 9.78 -16.19
CA GLY A 264 -14.52 8.52 -16.65
C GLY A 264 -12.99 8.45 -16.60
N LEU A 265 -12.30 9.52 -16.22
CA LEU A 265 -10.83 9.57 -16.18
C LEU A 265 -10.27 8.93 -14.92
N LYS A 266 -9.16 8.22 -15.08
CA LYS A 266 -8.43 7.56 -14.01
C LYS A 266 -6.97 7.98 -14.08
N MET A 267 -6.44 8.45 -12.96
CA MET A 267 -4.99 8.62 -12.83
C MET A 267 -4.34 7.26 -12.60
N GLY A 268 -3.41 6.92 -13.48
CA GLY A 268 -2.63 5.69 -13.42
C GLY A 268 -1.31 5.89 -12.67
N LEU A 269 -0.36 5.01 -12.99
CA LEU A 269 0.96 5.00 -12.37
C LEU A 269 1.90 6.00 -13.04
N ILE A 270 2.97 6.36 -12.32
CA ILE A 270 4.14 7.00 -12.91
C ILE A 270 5.14 5.90 -13.26
N ASP A 271 5.58 5.86 -14.52
CA ASP A 271 6.58 4.91 -14.96
C ASP A 271 8.02 5.33 -14.61
N LYS A 272 8.98 4.44 -14.84
CA LYS A 272 10.39 4.70 -14.53
C LYS A 272 11.03 5.81 -15.38
N ASN A 273 10.39 6.17 -16.49
CA ASN A 273 10.82 7.26 -17.36
C ASN A 273 10.26 8.63 -16.87
N GLY A 274 9.50 8.64 -15.77
CA GLY A 274 8.90 9.85 -15.22
C GLY A 274 7.63 10.28 -15.96
N ILE A 275 6.94 9.33 -16.61
CA ILE A 275 5.68 9.59 -17.30
C ILE A 275 4.51 9.23 -16.39
N LEU A 276 3.65 10.21 -16.12
CA LEU A 276 2.35 10.00 -15.51
C LEU A 276 1.33 9.64 -16.58
N TRP A 277 0.66 8.51 -16.39
CA TRP A 277 -0.40 8.01 -17.27
C TRP A 277 -1.77 8.35 -16.71
N ILE A 278 -2.65 8.93 -17.52
CA ILE A 278 -4.07 9.19 -17.17
C ILE A 278 -4.91 8.61 -18.29
N TYR A 279 -5.98 7.88 -18.00
CA TYR A 279 -6.74 7.16 -19.05
C TYR A 279 -8.23 7.13 -18.76
N SER A 280 -9.02 6.89 -19.81
CA SER A 280 -10.49 6.88 -19.72
C SER A 280 -11.09 5.82 -20.63
N SER A 281 -12.30 5.37 -20.29
CA SER A 281 -13.11 4.47 -21.11
C SER A 281 -13.68 5.13 -22.37
N TYR A 282 -13.51 6.45 -22.55
CA TYR A 282 -14.13 7.22 -23.64
C TYR A 282 -13.18 8.13 -24.39
N MET A 283 -12.05 8.51 -23.80
CA MET A 283 -11.19 9.60 -24.30
C MET A 283 -9.79 9.16 -24.73
N GLY A 284 -9.52 7.85 -24.74
CA GLY A 284 -8.18 7.33 -24.92
C GLY A 284 -7.37 7.49 -23.64
N PHE A 285 -6.12 7.93 -23.79
CA PHE A 285 -5.26 8.19 -22.66
C PHE A 285 -4.42 9.44 -22.87
N PHE A 286 -3.82 9.89 -21.78
CA PHE A 286 -2.95 11.02 -21.71
C PHE A 286 -1.63 10.60 -21.08
N ARG A 287 -0.57 11.20 -21.61
CA ARG A 287 0.80 11.08 -21.12
C ARG A 287 1.24 12.46 -20.63
N TYR A 288 1.69 12.52 -19.38
CA TYR A 288 2.34 13.70 -18.83
C TYR A 288 3.79 13.38 -18.48
N ASP A 289 4.70 14.01 -19.20
CA ASP A 289 6.12 13.94 -18.92
C ASP A 289 6.47 14.92 -17.79
N ILE A 290 6.83 14.38 -16.63
CA ILE A 290 7.06 15.19 -15.42
C ILE A 290 8.31 16.06 -15.57
N LEU A 291 9.29 15.61 -16.37
CA LEU A 291 10.59 16.27 -16.54
C LEU A 291 10.50 17.40 -17.57
N SER A 292 9.94 17.11 -18.75
CA SER A 292 9.78 18.10 -19.82
C SER A 292 8.51 18.93 -19.67
N ASP A 293 7.65 18.57 -18.72
CA ASP A 293 6.38 19.25 -18.41
C ASP A 293 5.44 19.32 -19.63
N GLN A 294 5.51 18.28 -20.46
CA GLN A 294 4.71 18.13 -21.67
C GLN A 294 3.54 17.19 -21.42
N PHE A 295 2.35 17.63 -21.83
CA PHE A 295 1.11 16.89 -21.68
C PHE A 295 0.50 16.61 -23.05
N GLU A 296 0.18 15.35 -23.35
CA GLU A 296 -0.27 14.90 -24.66
C GLU A 296 -1.42 13.90 -24.55
N GLN A 297 -2.40 14.02 -25.44
CA GLN A 297 -3.52 13.08 -25.54
C GLN A 297 -3.32 12.14 -26.74
N PHE A 298 -3.62 10.87 -26.52
CA PHE A 298 -3.69 9.85 -27.56
C PHE A 298 -5.15 9.47 -27.75
N VAL A 299 -5.64 9.63 -28.99
CA VAL A 299 -7.02 9.32 -29.39
C VAL A 299 -7.02 8.40 -30.61
N HIS A 300 -8.10 7.63 -30.75
CA HIS A 300 -8.34 6.75 -31.87
C HIS A 300 -8.73 7.58 -33.09
N GLU A 301 -7.89 7.53 -34.13
CA GLU A 301 -8.12 8.19 -35.41
C GLU A 301 -8.12 7.11 -36.51
N PRO A 302 -9.30 6.63 -36.95
CA PRO A 302 -9.41 5.56 -37.93
C PRO A 302 -8.58 5.84 -39.19
N GLY A 303 -7.68 4.93 -39.53
CA GLY A 303 -6.83 5.04 -40.73
C GLY A 303 -5.54 5.85 -40.53
N GLN A 304 -5.32 6.47 -39.38
CA GLN A 304 -4.05 7.12 -39.05
C GLN A 304 -3.07 6.13 -38.43
N GLU A 305 -1.92 5.98 -39.08
CA GLU A 305 -0.80 5.19 -38.56
C GLU A 305 -0.30 5.78 -37.24
N GLY A 306 -0.09 4.91 -36.24
CA GLY A 306 0.31 5.32 -34.90
C GLY A 306 -0.80 5.91 -34.03
N SER A 307 -2.08 5.86 -34.44
CA SER A 307 -3.21 6.14 -33.54
C SER A 307 -3.54 4.93 -32.67
N ILE A 308 -4.12 5.15 -31.49
CA ILE A 308 -4.57 4.04 -30.62
C ILE A 308 -5.74 3.29 -31.26
N PRO A 309 -5.95 2.00 -30.97
CA PRO A 309 -6.98 1.20 -31.65
C PRO A 309 -8.41 1.48 -31.18
N THR A 310 -8.57 2.16 -30.04
CA THR A 310 -9.86 2.56 -29.45
C THR A 310 -9.64 3.64 -28.40
N ASN A 311 -10.64 4.49 -28.17
CA ASN A 311 -10.65 5.43 -27.04
C ASN A 311 -11.05 4.77 -25.71
N ASN A 312 -11.50 3.51 -25.73
CA ASN A 312 -11.87 2.79 -24.53
C ASN A 312 -10.64 2.20 -23.85
N ILE A 313 -9.99 2.94 -22.96
CA ILE A 313 -8.80 2.49 -22.23
C ILE A 313 -9.18 2.06 -20.81
N ILE A 314 -8.91 0.79 -20.51
CA ILE A 314 -9.30 0.16 -19.25
C ILE A 314 -8.21 0.23 -18.20
N THR A 315 -6.95 0.15 -18.64
CA THR A 315 -5.78 0.19 -17.76
C THR A 315 -4.54 0.62 -18.54
N ILE A 316 -3.57 1.21 -17.84
CA ILE A 316 -2.21 1.38 -18.32
C ILE A 316 -1.26 0.93 -17.21
N VAL A 317 -0.38 -0.01 -17.52
CA VAL A 317 0.57 -0.59 -16.57
C VAL A 317 1.98 -0.51 -17.16
N PRO A 318 2.90 0.25 -16.56
CA PRO A 318 4.30 0.20 -16.95
C PRO A 318 4.97 -1.10 -16.51
N ASP A 319 5.91 -1.60 -17.32
CA ASP A 319 6.75 -2.74 -16.98
C ASP A 319 8.15 -2.33 -16.48
N ASP A 320 8.90 -3.32 -16.00
CA ASP A 320 10.25 -3.12 -15.46
C ASP A 320 11.26 -2.68 -16.54
N GLU A 321 11.00 -2.99 -17.81
CA GLU A 321 11.80 -2.58 -18.96
C GLU A 321 11.52 -1.12 -19.37
N GLY A 322 10.46 -0.52 -18.85
CA GLY A 322 10.07 0.87 -19.12
C GLY A 322 9.06 1.03 -20.22
N MET A 323 8.45 -0.06 -20.67
CA MET A 323 7.37 -0.04 -21.66
C MET A 323 6.03 0.13 -20.94
N ALA A 324 5.07 0.77 -21.59
CA ALA A 324 3.70 0.86 -21.10
C ALA A 324 2.79 -0.14 -21.80
N TRP A 325 2.04 -0.90 -21.03
CA TRP A 325 1.03 -1.84 -21.52
C TRP A 325 -0.36 -1.27 -21.32
N ILE A 326 -1.06 -1.06 -22.43
CA ILE A 326 -2.33 -0.34 -22.46
C ILE A 326 -3.45 -1.33 -22.80
N GLY A 327 -4.35 -1.54 -21.85
CA GLY A 327 -5.56 -2.36 -22.00
C GLY A 327 -6.64 -1.63 -22.77
N CYS A 328 -6.93 -2.09 -23.99
CA CYS A 328 -7.90 -1.49 -24.88
C CYS A 328 -9.23 -2.28 -24.86
N GLY A 329 -10.30 -1.65 -24.40
CA GLY A 329 -11.65 -2.20 -24.39
C GLY A 329 -12.08 -2.65 -25.79
N VAL A 330 -12.38 -3.94 -25.94
CA VAL A 330 -12.85 -4.59 -27.19
C VAL A 330 -11.80 -4.60 -28.32
N LYS A 331 -10.60 -4.07 -28.12
CA LYS A 331 -9.55 -3.97 -29.15
C LYS A 331 -8.18 -4.53 -28.74
N GLY A 332 -8.11 -5.28 -27.65
CA GLY A 332 -6.90 -6.02 -27.27
C GLY A 332 -5.92 -5.19 -26.45
N LEU A 333 -4.64 -5.28 -26.77
CA LEU A 333 -3.56 -4.66 -26.01
C LEU A 333 -2.68 -3.80 -26.91
N VAL A 334 -2.09 -2.75 -26.34
CA VAL A 334 -1.06 -1.95 -27.01
C VAL A 334 0.19 -1.94 -26.13
N LYS A 335 1.34 -2.24 -26.73
CA LYS A 335 2.65 -2.03 -26.11
C LYS A 335 3.18 -0.69 -26.62
N MET A 336 3.59 0.19 -25.71
CA MET A 336 4.07 1.53 -26.04
C MET A 336 5.46 1.77 -25.46
N GLU A 337 6.37 2.26 -26.29
CA GLU A 337 7.61 2.88 -25.83
C GLU A 337 7.27 4.32 -25.38
N PRO A 338 7.39 4.67 -24.09
CA PRO A 338 6.83 5.93 -23.57
C PRO A 338 7.53 7.21 -24.03
N VAL A 339 8.79 7.14 -24.44
CA VAL A 339 9.62 8.33 -24.75
C VAL A 339 9.52 8.67 -26.25
N MET A 340 9.76 7.68 -27.10
CA MET A 340 9.63 7.73 -28.56
C MET A 340 8.19 7.61 -29.03
N LYS A 341 7.26 7.22 -28.12
CA LYS A 341 5.81 7.10 -28.36
C LYS A 341 5.47 6.09 -29.45
N VAL A 342 6.33 5.09 -29.64
CA VAL A 342 6.12 4.03 -30.63
C VAL A 342 5.14 3.03 -30.05
N MET A 343 4.04 2.80 -30.78
CA MET A 343 2.99 1.87 -30.38
C MET A 343 2.97 0.63 -31.26
N GLU A 344 2.81 -0.52 -30.62
CA GLU A 344 2.62 -1.81 -31.26
C GLU A 344 1.26 -2.37 -30.83
N HIS A 345 0.38 -2.61 -31.82
CA HIS A 345 -0.96 -3.13 -31.57
C HIS A 345 -0.93 -4.66 -31.49
N LEU A 346 -1.32 -5.16 -30.32
CA LEU A 346 -1.32 -6.56 -29.99
C LEU A 346 -2.76 -7.04 -29.94
N SER A 347 -3.30 -7.36 -31.12
CA SER A 347 -4.58 -8.05 -31.24
C SER A 347 -4.40 -9.54 -30.95
N PRO A 348 -5.35 -10.20 -30.28
CA PRO A 348 -5.40 -11.66 -30.30
C PRO A 348 -5.44 -12.11 -31.76
N GLY A 349 -4.46 -12.89 -32.21
CA GLY A 349 -4.31 -13.29 -33.61
C GLY A 349 -5.57 -13.95 -34.18
N GLU A 350 -5.72 -13.92 -35.52
CA GLU A 350 -6.88 -14.40 -36.28
C GLU A 350 -7.19 -15.91 -36.14
N ASN A 351 -6.44 -16.65 -35.33
CA ASN A 351 -6.74 -18.04 -34.98
C ASN A 351 -7.91 -18.10 -33.97
N LYS A 352 -9.12 -17.87 -34.49
CA LYS A 352 -10.45 -17.91 -33.84
C LYS A 352 -10.78 -19.19 -33.03
N LYS A 353 -9.89 -20.18 -32.96
CA LYS A 353 -10.13 -21.45 -32.28
C LYS A 353 -9.56 -21.57 -30.87
N LYS A 354 -8.79 -20.60 -30.34
CA LYS A 354 -8.14 -20.83 -29.02
C LYS A 354 -8.17 -19.72 -27.97
N ILE A 355 -8.75 -18.54 -28.24
CA ILE A 355 -9.10 -17.60 -27.15
C ILE A 355 -10.47 -16.98 -27.46
N VAL A 356 -11.50 -17.82 -27.35
CA VAL A 356 -12.89 -17.35 -27.24
C VAL A 356 -13.36 -17.80 -25.87
N TYR A 357 -13.28 -16.90 -24.88
CA TYR A 357 -14.17 -16.96 -23.74
C TYR A 357 -15.27 -15.93 -24.02
N ASN A 358 -16.43 -16.40 -24.47
CA ASN A 358 -17.66 -15.61 -24.70
C ASN A 358 -17.52 -14.30 -25.50
N ASN A 359 -16.65 -14.21 -26.52
CA ASN A 359 -16.45 -12.98 -27.31
C ASN A 359 -15.98 -11.74 -26.48
N ASP A 360 -15.47 -11.94 -25.26
CA ASP A 360 -15.18 -10.85 -24.32
C ASP A 360 -13.69 -10.47 -24.22
N VAL A 361 -13.47 -9.18 -23.96
CA VAL A 361 -12.20 -8.45 -23.77
C VAL A 361 -11.34 -9.07 -22.67
N ILE A 362 -10.02 -9.26 -22.90
CA ILE A 362 -9.09 -9.54 -21.79
C ILE A 362 -8.95 -8.26 -20.95
N ASN A 363 -9.61 -8.21 -19.79
CA ASN A 363 -9.48 -7.09 -18.86
C ASN A 363 -8.22 -7.30 -18.04
N VAL A 364 -7.10 -6.81 -18.56
CA VAL A 364 -5.81 -6.97 -17.91
C VAL A 364 -5.75 -6.14 -16.63
N ARG A 365 -5.29 -6.76 -15.56
CA ARG A 365 -5.07 -6.16 -14.24
C ARG A 365 -3.60 -6.08 -13.88
N SER A 366 -2.79 -6.97 -14.43
CA SER A 366 -1.36 -7.05 -14.12
C SER A 366 -0.59 -7.68 -15.26
N PHE A 367 0.68 -7.31 -15.37
CA PHE A 367 1.65 -7.88 -16.29
C PHE A 367 2.92 -8.23 -15.53
N LEU A 368 3.61 -9.27 -15.99
CA LEU A 368 4.87 -9.70 -15.42
C LEU A 368 5.75 -10.26 -16.53
N GLU A 369 6.95 -9.70 -16.69
CA GLU A 369 7.91 -10.22 -17.65
C GLU A 369 8.33 -11.66 -17.26
N THR A 370 8.74 -12.46 -18.23
CA THR A 370 9.27 -13.82 -18.07
C THR A 370 10.37 -14.05 -19.10
N GLU A 371 11.19 -15.09 -18.93
CA GLU A 371 12.25 -15.46 -19.89
C GLU A 371 11.74 -15.74 -21.31
N SER A 372 10.44 -15.90 -21.49
CA SER A 372 9.83 -16.42 -22.72
C SER A 372 8.66 -15.56 -23.20
N GLY A 373 8.63 -14.29 -22.75
CA GLY A 373 7.60 -13.31 -23.03
C GLY A 373 6.99 -12.75 -21.75
N TYR A 374 5.68 -12.49 -21.71
CA TYR A 374 5.03 -11.87 -20.55
C TYR A 374 3.88 -12.72 -20.03
N LEU A 375 3.76 -12.84 -18.72
CA LEU A 375 2.58 -13.34 -18.04
C LEU A 375 1.60 -12.18 -17.85
N VAL A 376 0.33 -12.45 -18.07
CA VAL A 376 -0.75 -11.47 -18.12
C VAL A 376 -1.87 -11.94 -17.20
N GLY A 377 -2.13 -11.17 -16.15
CA GLY A 377 -3.20 -11.43 -15.21
C GLY A 377 -4.43 -10.61 -15.59
N ALA A 378 -5.54 -11.28 -15.88
CA ALA A 378 -6.78 -10.64 -16.28
C ALA A 378 -7.98 -11.15 -15.45
N ILE A 379 -9.12 -10.48 -15.59
CA ILE A 379 -10.39 -10.93 -15.00
C ILE A 379 -10.73 -12.36 -15.45
N GLN A 380 -10.38 -12.68 -16.69
CA GLN A 380 -10.63 -14.00 -17.30
C GLN A 380 -9.58 -15.06 -16.93
N GLY A 381 -8.56 -14.72 -16.12
CA GLY A 381 -7.49 -15.62 -15.70
C GLY A 381 -6.12 -15.23 -16.27
N PHE A 382 -5.26 -16.23 -16.45
CA PHE A 382 -3.88 -16.05 -16.90
C PHE A 382 -3.73 -16.23 -18.41
N PHE A 383 -3.02 -15.30 -19.03
CA PHE A 383 -2.56 -15.39 -20.40
C PHE A 383 -1.05 -15.23 -20.45
N ARG A 384 -0.44 -15.72 -21.52
CA ARG A 384 0.95 -15.45 -21.85
C ARG A 384 1.03 -14.78 -23.19
N TYR A 385 1.84 -13.74 -23.28
CA TYR A 385 2.20 -13.08 -24.52
C TYR A 385 3.58 -13.55 -24.96
N ASP A 386 3.66 -14.20 -26.12
CA ASP A 386 4.92 -14.58 -26.76
C ASP A 386 5.39 -13.42 -27.64
N VAL A 387 6.54 -12.85 -27.29
CA VAL A 387 7.11 -11.67 -27.97
C VAL A 387 7.56 -12.01 -29.40
N ALA A 388 8.10 -13.20 -29.62
CA ALA A 388 8.60 -13.59 -30.93
C ALA A 388 7.46 -13.84 -31.92
N LYS A 389 6.36 -14.43 -31.44
CA LYS A 389 5.17 -14.71 -32.26
C LYS A 389 4.18 -13.56 -32.28
N LYS A 390 4.29 -12.62 -31.36
CA LYS A 390 3.33 -11.52 -31.12
C LYS A 390 1.91 -12.02 -30.86
N GLU A 391 1.79 -13.14 -30.14
CA GLU A 391 0.52 -13.82 -29.90
C GLU A 391 0.25 -14.02 -28.41
N PHE A 392 -1.03 -13.94 -28.04
CA PHE A 392 -1.51 -14.36 -26.74
C PHE A 392 -1.88 -15.84 -26.75
N PHE A 393 -1.58 -16.50 -25.65
CA PHE A 393 -1.98 -17.87 -25.37
C PHE A 393 -2.70 -17.88 -24.02
N LEU A 394 -3.81 -18.61 -23.94
CA LEU A 394 -4.31 -19.00 -22.63
C LEU A 394 -3.18 -19.80 -21.96
N GLU A 395 -2.78 -19.39 -20.77
CA GLU A 395 -1.74 -20.10 -20.04
C GLU A 395 -2.34 -21.42 -19.55
N THR A 396 -1.94 -22.55 -20.16
CA THR A 396 -2.53 -23.89 -19.94
C THR A 396 -1.73 -24.74 -18.94
N THR A 397 -0.58 -24.27 -18.50
CA THR A 397 0.32 -24.89 -17.52
C THR A 397 0.71 -23.87 -16.46
N PRO A 398 1.32 -24.28 -15.35
CA PRO A 398 0.61 -24.63 -14.13
C PRO A 398 -0.40 -23.58 -13.59
N TYR A 399 -0.36 -22.32 -14.09
CA TYR A 399 -1.26 -21.21 -13.79
C TYR A 399 -2.72 -21.38 -14.28
N SER A 400 -3.00 -22.39 -15.12
CA SER A 400 -4.30 -22.57 -15.79
C SER A 400 -5.46 -23.00 -14.88
N HIS A 401 -5.13 -23.54 -13.70
CA HIS A 401 -6.12 -24.06 -12.76
C HIS A 401 -6.81 -22.96 -11.93
N TYR A 402 -6.31 -21.73 -12.00
CA TYR A 402 -6.93 -20.57 -11.35
C TYR A 402 -8.06 -20.04 -12.25
N LYS A 403 -9.23 -20.68 -12.20
CA LYS A 403 -10.48 -20.13 -12.77
C LYS A 403 -11.00 -18.95 -11.94
N SER A 404 -10.14 -17.99 -11.65
CA SER A 404 -10.42 -16.82 -10.84
C SER A 404 -9.76 -15.59 -11.45
N SER A 405 -10.39 -14.44 -11.22
CA SER A 405 -9.87 -13.14 -11.63
C SER A 405 -8.52 -12.88 -10.96
N VAL A 406 -7.50 -12.63 -11.77
CA VAL A 406 -6.17 -12.23 -11.29
C VAL A 406 -6.24 -10.76 -10.92
N SER A 407 -6.01 -10.46 -9.65
CA SER A 407 -6.08 -9.09 -9.11
C SER A 407 -4.71 -8.43 -9.05
N ALA A 408 -3.66 -9.20 -8.78
CA ALA A 408 -2.31 -8.68 -8.64
C ALA A 408 -1.26 -9.73 -9.03
N MET A 409 -0.13 -9.27 -9.54
CA MET A 409 1.06 -10.11 -9.77
C MET A 409 2.32 -9.31 -9.42
N THR A 410 3.34 -10.00 -8.93
CA THR A 410 4.66 -9.38 -8.68
C THR A 410 5.77 -10.43 -8.72
N ARG A 411 7.02 -9.98 -8.78
CA ARG A 411 8.20 -10.84 -8.74
C ARG A 411 8.97 -10.58 -7.44
N ASP A 412 9.45 -11.65 -6.81
CA ASP A 412 10.40 -11.51 -5.70
C ASP A 412 11.86 -11.43 -6.18
N LYS A 413 12.80 -11.11 -5.28
CA LYS A 413 14.23 -11.01 -5.63
C LYS A 413 14.89 -12.35 -5.93
N SER A 414 14.24 -13.46 -5.60
CA SER A 414 14.65 -14.81 -5.99
C SER A 414 14.10 -15.19 -7.38
N ALA A 415 13.47 -14.23 -8.06
CA ALA A 415 12.80 -14.36 -9.34
C ALA A 415 11.55 -15.27 -9.32
N ASN A 416 10.97 -15.61 -8.16
CA ASN A 416 9.68 -16.30 -8.17
C ASN A 416 8.56 -15.31 -8.48
N PHE A 417 7.53 -15.83 -9.15
CA PHE A 417 6.34 -15.09 -9.53
C PHE A 417 5.23 -15.33 -8.52
N TRP A 418 4.68 -14.24 -8.00
CA TRP A 418 3.59 -14.25 -7.03
C TRP A 418 2.33 -13.75 -7.71
N CYS A 419 1.21 -14.45 -7.53
CA CYS A 419 -0.08 -14.02 -8.03
C CYS A 419 -1.13 -13.97 -6.92
N GLY A 420 -1.96 -12.93 -6.94
CA GLY A 420 -3.12 -12.76 -6.09
C GLY A 420 -4.39 -12.91 -6.92
N THR A 421 -5.40 -13.53 -6.32
CA THR A 421 -6.71 -13.75 -6.97
C THR A 421 -7.86 -13.30 -6.08
N TRP A 422 -9.02 -13.09 -6.69
CA TRP A 422 -10.26 -12.75 -5.97
C TRP A 422 -10.75 -13.87 -5.04
N GLN A 423 -10.24 -15.09 -5.17
CA GLN A 423 -10.57 -16.20 -4.28
C GLN A 423 -9.53 -16.44 -3.16
N GLY A 424 -8.57 -15.52 -2.98
CA GLY A 424 -7.56 -15.61 -1.92
C GLY A 424 -6.45 -16.63 -2.18
N LEU A 425 -6.42 -17.25 -3.37
CA LEU A 425 -5.35 -18.16 -3.75
C LEU A 425 -4.11 -17.37 -4.15
N ILE A 426 -2.97 -17.68 -3.52
CA ILE A 426 -1.66 -17.17 -3.88
C ILE A 426 -0.86 -18.31 -4.52
N GLY A 427 -0.69 -18.25 -5.83
CA GLY A 427 0.25 -19.13 -6.52
C GLY A 427 1.64 -18.52 -6.46
N VAL A 428 2.64 -19.28 -6.01
CA VAL A 428 4.04 -18.92 -6.25
C VAL A 428 4.63 -19.88 -7.26
N VAL A 429 5.13 -19.35 -8.37
CA VAL A 429 5.83 -20.16 -9.37
C VAL A 429 7.29 -19.79 -9.37
N ASN A 430 8.12 -20.80 -9.10
CA ASN A 430 9.55 -20.64 -9.17
C ASN A 430 9.96 -20.53 -10.65
N SER A 431 10.52 -19.39 -11.05
CA SER A 431 10.89 -19.12 -12.45
C SER A 431 11.90 -20.13 -13.01
N LYS A 432 12.87 -20.55 -12.19
CA LYS A 432 13.97 -21.42 -12.62
C LYS A 432 13.55 -22.88 -12.83
N SER A 433 12.75 -23.43 -11.92
CA SER A 433 12.31 -24.82 -11.97
C SER A 433 11.00 -25.01 -12.74
N LYS A 434 10.30 -23.92 -13.06
CA LYS A 434 8.93 -23.90 -13.61
C LYS A 434 7.93 -24.75 -12.80
N LYS A 435 8.29 -25.11 -11.56
CA LYS A 435 7.41 -25.80 -10.62
C LYS A 435 6.52 -24.77 -9.96
N GLU A 436 5.23 -25.03 -10.05
CA GLU A 436 4.23 -24.29 -9.31
C GLU A 436 4.10 -24.84 -7.91
N ILE A 437 4.03 -23.93 -6.95
CA ILE A 437 3.66 -24.24 -5.60
C ILE A 437 2.39 -23.46 -5.31
N LYS A 438 1.30 -24.21 -5.21
CA LYS A 438 -0.01 -23.65 -4.89
C LYS A 438 -0.07 -23.42 -3.40
N PHE A 439 -0.15 -22.16 -3.01
CA PHE A 439 -0.47 -21.84 -1.64
C PHE A 439 -1.95 -21.46 -1.58
N LYS A 440 -2.76 -22.35 -1.02
CA LYS A 440 -4.08 -21.95 -0.55
C LYS A 440 -3.87 -21.16 0.73
N ILE A 441 -3.65 -19.87 0.56
CA ILE A 441 -3.68 -18.93 1.65
C ILE A 441 -5.15 -18.79 2.06
N GLN A 442 -5.60 -19.68 2.94
CA GLN A 442 -6.87 -19.57 3.65
C GLN A 442 -6.70 -18.55 4.79
N ILE A 443 -6.37 -17.30 4.43
CA ILE A 443 -6.41 -16.17 5.36
C ILE A 443 -7.88 -15.72 5.41
N GLY A 444 -8.73 -16.52 6.07
CA GLY A 444 -10.17 -16.38 5.91
C GLY A 444 -10.62 -16.43 4.44
N ALA A 445 -11.89 -16.17 4.15
CA ALA A 445 -12.36 -15.99 2.78
C ALA A 445 -12.04 -14.55 2.31
N THR A 446 -10.76 -14.18 2.24
CA THR A 446 -10.36 -12.82 1.83
C THR A 446 -9.63 -12.82 0.51
N GLU A 447 -10.14 -12.01 -0.40
CA GLU A 447 -9.62 -11.74 -1.72
C GLU A 447 -8.23 -11.09 -1.59
N VAL A 448 -7.24 -11.48 -2.41
CA VAL A 448 -5.99 -10.70 -2.50
C VAL A 448 -6.25 -9.55 -3.46
N ARG A 449 -5.97 -8.31 -3.05
CA ARG A 449 -6.19 -7.12 -3.89
C ARG A 449 -4.89 -6.53 -4.43
N THR A 450 -3.80 -6.66 -3.69
CA THR A 450 -2.50 -6.13 -4.10
C THR A 450 -1.36 -6.99 -3.55
N LEU A 451 -0.25 -7.00 -4.27
CA LEU A 451 1.00 -7.65 -3.91
C LEU A 451 2.15 -6.68 -4.19
N PHE A 452 3.10 -6.60 -3.27
CA PHE A 452 4.28 -5.75 -3.43
C PHE A 452 5.50 -6.40 -2.77
N CYS A 453 6.62 -6.50 -3.50
CA CYS A 453 7.88 -6.97 -2.94
C CYS A 453 8.80 -5.79 -2.65
N ASP A 454 9.23 -5.64 -1.40
CA ASP A 454 10.08 -4.53 -0.99
C ASP A 454 11.57 -4.75 -1.28
N SER A 455 12.37 -3.70 -1.03
CA SER A 455 13.82 -3.73 -1.24
C SER A 455 14.56 -4.72 -0.32
N LYS A 456 13.92 -5.30 0.69
CA LYS A 456 14.48 -6.33 1.58
C LYS A 456 14.01 -7.74 1.23
N ASN A 457 13.29 -7.90 0.11
CA ASN A 457 12.68 -9.16 -0.32
C ASN A 457 11.56 -9.64 0.64
N THR A 458 10.86 -8.69 1.25
CA THR A 458 9.62 -8.97 1.99
C THR A 458 8.45 -8.78 1.05
N MET A 459 7.60 -9.79 0.95
CA MET A 459 6.34 -9.74 0.22
C MET A 459 5.26 -9.15 1.12
N TRP A 460 4.59 -8.10 0.63
CA TRP A 460 3.45 -7.43 1.24
C TRP A 460 2.18 -7.85 0.51
N ILE A 461 1.17 -8.28 1.27
CA ILE A 461 -0.08 -8.84 0.74
C ILE A 461 -1.23 -8.03 1.31
N GLY A 462 -1.91 -7.27 0.46
CA GLY A 462 -3.11 -6.53 0.83
C GLY A 462 -4.37 -7.28 0.43
N THR A 463 -5.35 -7.36 1.34
CA THR A 463 -6.59 -8.12 1.16
C THR A 463 -7.81 -7.22 0.99
N GLY A 464 -8.87 -7.75 0.38
CA GLY A 464 -10.16 -7.05 0.21
C GLY A 464 -10.88 -6.75 1.53
N ALA A 465 -10.48 -7.42 2.62
CA ALA A 465 -10.99 -7.14 3.97
C ALA A 465 -10.23 -6.01 4.68
N GLY A 466 -9.32 -5.31 3.98
CA GLY A 466 -8.51 -4.23 4.56
C GLY A 466 -7.32 -4.70 5.39
N LYS A 467 -7.05 -6.01 5.46
CA LYS A 467 -5.94 -6.59 6.22
C LYS A 467 -4.65 -6.63 5.40
N ILE A 468 -3.51 -6.42 6.07
CA ILE A 468 -2.18 -6.47 5.46
C ILE A 468 -1.33 -7.55 6.12
N TYR A 469 -0.71 -8.39 5.29
CA TYR A 469 0.22 -9.44 5.70
C TYR A 469 1.59 -9.21 5.09
N THR A 470 2.63 -9.69 5.77
CA THR A 470 3.99 -9.74 5.25
C THR A 470 4.58 -11.11 5.37
N VAL A 471 5.49 -11.45 4.44
CA VAL A 471 6.32 -12.64 4.53
C VAL A 471 7.69 -12.35 3.94
N LYS A 472 8.74 -12.74 4.68
CA LYS A 472 10.10 -12.70 4.15
C LYS A 472 10.29 -13.86 3.20
N VAL A 473 10.51 -13.56 1.92
CA VAL A 473 10.51 -14.57 0.85
C VAL A 473 11.59 -15.63 1.08
N ASN A 474 12.72 -15.24 1.63
CA ASN A 474 13.84 -16.11 1.98
C ASN A 474 13.58 -17.06 3.15
N GLU A 475 12.49 -16.88 3.90
CA GLU A 475 12.08 -17.80 4.97
C GLU A 475 11.10 -18.88 4.47
N ILE A 476 10.63 -18.78 3.22
CA ILE A 476 9.68 -19.72 2.63
C ILE A 476 10.44 -20.92 2.05
N ASP A 477 10.11 -22.11 2.57
CA ASP A 477 10.40 -23.35 1.89
C ASP A 477 9.35 -23.59 0.80
N PHE A 478 9.74 -23.26 -0.43
CA PHE A 478 8.95 -23.46 -1.63
C PHE A 478 8.64 -24.94 -1.90
N GLN A 479 9.32 -25.91 -1.30
CA GLN A 479 8.94 -27.32 -1.44
C GLN A 479 7.79 -27.74 -0.52
N ASN A 480 7.44 -26.91 0.47
CA ASN A 480 6.42 -27.20 1.46
C ASN A 480 5.27 -26.18 1.42
N PRO A 481 4.08 -26.55 0.91
CA PRO A 481 2.91 -25.67 0.88
C PRO A 481 2.49 -25.08 2.24
N ALA A 482 2.86 -25.71 3.36
CA ALA A 482 2.58 -25.19 4.70
C ALA A 482 3.54 -24.07 5.14
N SER A 483 4.73 -23.98 4.53
CA SER A 483 5.78 -23.04 4.95
C SER A 483 5.35 -21.58 4.81
N LEU A 484 4.71 -21.22 3.69
CA LEU A 484 4.22 -19.85 3.50
C LEU A 484 3.24 -19.43 4.61
N ARG A 485 2.33 -20.33 5.00
CA ARG A 485 1.37 -20.06 6.10
C ARG A 485 2.08 -19.82 7.43
N ALA A 486 3.14 -20.57 7.69
CA ALA A 486 3.95 -20.43 8.90
C ALA A 486 4.80 -19.15 8.91
N CYS A 487 5.12 -18.58 7.75
CA CYS A 487 5.94 -17.38 7.63
C CYS A 487 5.14 -16.08 7.48
N LEU A 488 3.81 -16.17 7.31
CA LEU A 488 2.93 -15.01 7.23
C LEU A 488 2.82 -14.31 8.58
N ASN A 489 3.17 -13.02 8.57
CA ASN A 489 3.00 -12.12 9.70
C ASN A 489 1.87 -11.14 9.39
N PHE A 490 0.85 -11.12 10.23
CA PHE A 490 -0.20 -10.11 10.21
C PHE A 490 0.38 -8.79 10.72
N ILE A 491 0.13 -7.69 10.01
CA ILE A 491 0.56 -6.35 10.42
C ILE A 491 -0.62 -5.52 10.93
N PHE A 492 -1.75 -5.55 10.21
CA PHE A 492 -2.86 -4.61 10.42
C PHE A 492 -4.21 -5.15 9.96
#